data_AF-A0A7S1V607-F1
#
_entry.id   AF-A0A7S1V607-F1
#
_cell.length_a   1.000
_cell.length_b   1.000
_cell.length_c   1.000
_cell.angle_alpha   90.00
_cell.angle_beta   90.00
_cell.angle_gamma   90.00
#
_symmetry.space_group_name_H-M   'P 1'
#
loop_
_entity.id
_entity.type
_entity.pdbx_description
1 polymer ?
#
loop_
_entity_poly.entity_id
_entity_poly.type
_entity_poly.pdbx_seq_one_letter_code
_entity_poly.pdbx_strand_id
1 'polypeptide(L)'
;EATESTPPTMIKVDTQALTTCEDDSTDIAVSVATWNLAELVVEEEGSKWMRKFRTTKLDGSSKGSDIVLISGQECENIKPRRAEGHRSREYRRLMIKMLGRNYVPLALHSLGGIQFGLFCKRSILHEIEFCSVADVAVGIGNVFHNKGAIGAFVQ
;
A
#
# COMPACT_ATOMS: atom_id res chain seq x y z
N GLU A 1 -19.01 -27.49 -36.70
CA GLU A 1 -17.66 -27.80 -36.22
C GLU A 1 -17.44 -27.06 -34.91
N ALA A 2 -17.24 -27.81 -33.82
CA ALA A 2 -16.92 -27.24 -32.51
C ALA A 2 -15.39 -27.09 -32.43
N THR A 3 -14.91 -25.88 -32.22
CA THR A 3 -13.49 -25.59 -32.01
C THR A 3 -13.07 -26.02 -30.61
N GLU A 4 -12.22 -27.03 -30.51
CA GLU A 4 -11.56 -27.45 -29.27
C GLU A 4 -10.75 -26.27 -28.69
N SER A 5 -11.09 -25.86 -27.48
CA SER A 5 -10.32 -24.87 -26.72
C SER A 5 -9.07 -25.53 -26.14
N THR A 6 -7.90 -25.07 -26.55
CA THR A 6 -6.61 -25.48 -25.99
C THR A 6 -6.59 -25.20 -24.48
N PRO A 7 -6.24 -26.18 -23.62
CA PRO A 7 -6.16 -25.94 -22.19
C PRO A 7 -5.05 -24.93 -21.86
N PRO A 8 -5.25 -24.08 -20.84
CA PRO A 8 -4.26 -23.08 -20.46
C PRO A 8 -2.94 -23.76 -20.09
N THR A 9 -1.86 -23.37 -20.76
CA THR A 9 -0.52 -23.83 -20.46
C THR A 9 -0.14 -23.34 -19.06
N MET A 10 -0.09 -24.26 -18.08
CA MET A 10 0.46 -23.94 -16.77
C MET A 10 1.93 -23.60 -16.92
N ILE A 11 2.25 -22.30 -16.88
CA ILE A 11 3.61 -21.81 -16.70
C ILE A 11 4.03 -22.27 -15.30
N LYS A 12 4.89 -23.29 -15.23
CA LYS A 12 5.57 -23.65 -13.98
C LYS A 12 6.51 -22.50 -13.66
N VAL A 13 6.10 -21.64 -12.74
CA VAL A 13 6.98 -20.64 -12.13
C VAL A 13 8.01 -21.43 -11.34
N ASP A 14 9.25 -21.40 -11.82
CA ASP A 14 10.38 -22.02 -11.13
C ASP A 14 10.66 -21.24 -9.84
N THR A 15 10.13 -21.73 -8.73
CA THR A 15 10.33 -21.15 -7.41
C THR A 15 11.77 -21.24 -6.95
N GLN A 16 12.61 -22.07 -7.57
CA GLN A 16 14.04 -22.13 -7.23
C GLN A 16 14.81 -20.92 -7.78
N ALA A 17 14.41 -20.38 -8.93
CA ALA A 17 14.98 -19.15 -9.48
C ALA A 17 14.66 -17.91 -8.61
N LEU A 18 13.55 -17.94 -7.86
CA LEU A 18 13.19 -16.90 -6.89
C LEU A 18 14.03 -16.97 -5.60
N THR A 19 14.60 -18.13 -5.28
CA THR A 19 15.42 -18.33 -4.06
C THR A 19 16.91 -18.04 -4.24
N THR A 20 17.36 -17.75 -5.47
CA THR A 20 18.79 -17.54 -5.80
C THR A 20 19.17 -16.09 -6.06
N CYS A 21 18.22 -15.15 -5.94
CA CYS A 21 18.55 -13.73 -5.94
C CYS A 21 19.03 -13.38 -4.53
N GLU A 22 20.36 -13.38 -4.32
CA GLU A 22 20.89 -12.76 -3.10
C GLU A 22 20.52 -11.27 -3.15
N ASP A 23 19.78 -10.79 -2.15
CA ASP A 23 19.41 -9.38 -2.05
C ASP A 23 20.69 -8.53 -1.96
N ASP A 24 20.95 -7.67 -2.95
CA ASP A 24 22.06 -6.74 -2.87
C ASP A 24 21.72 -5.64 -1.85
N SER A 25 22.73 -5.21 -1.11
CA SER A 25 22.70 -3.98 -0.34
C SER A 25 22.20 -2.77 -1.14
N THR A 26 22.41 -2.74 -2.46
CA THR A 26 21.96 -1.68 -3.37
C THR A 26 20.50 -1.80 -3.82
N ASP A 27 19.85 -2.95 -3.59
CA ASP A 27 18.48 -3.15 -4.07
C ASP A 27 17.48 -2.27 -3.33
N ILE A 28 16.47 -1.76 -4.04
CA ILE A 28 15.39 -0.98 -3.43
C ILE A 28 14.42 -1.94 -2.74
N ALA A 29 14.28 -1.81 -1.42
CA ALA A 29 13.32 -2.61 -0.67
C ALA A 29 11.93 -1.96 -0.68
N VAL A 30 10.96 -2.60 -1.35
CA VAL A 30 9.56 -2.13 -1.38
C VAL A 30 8.70 -2.99 -0.48
N SER A 31 7.85 -2.37 0.34
CA SER A 31 6.87 -3.09 1.16
C SER A 31 5.46 -2.57 0.90
N VAL A 32 4.54 -3.49 0.66
CA VAL A 32 3.13 -3.19 0.40
C VAL A 32 2.29 -3.88 1.45
N ALA A 33 1.42 -3.12 2.10
CA ALA A 33 0.45 -3.66 3.02
C ALA A 33 -0.94 -3.11 2.72
N THR A 34 -1.91 -4.01 2.82
CA THR A 34 -3.32 -3.72 2.66
C THR A 34 -4.08 -4.19 3.90
N TRP A 35 -5.06 -3.42 4.35
CA TRP A 35 -5.89 -3.79 5.49
C TRP A 35 -7.34 -3.37 5.29
N ASN A 36 -8.23 -4.35 5.14
CA ASN A 36 -9.66 -4.08 5.25
C ASN A 36 -10.02 -3.92 6.73
N LEU A 37 -10.50 -2.73 7.10
CA LEU A 37 -10.82 -2.36 8.48
C LEU A 37 -12.25 -2.73 8.88
N ALA A 38 -13.08 -3.20 7.96
CA ALA A 38 -14.47 -3.60 8.22
C ALA A 38 -15.28 -2.51 8.98
N GLU A 39 -15.04 -1.24 8.64
CA GLU A 39 -15.63 -0.08 9.31
C GLU A 39 -15.28 0.02 10.81
N LEU A 40 -14.22 -0.63 11.28
CA LEU A 40 -13.76 -0.54 12.66
C LEU A 40 -12.80 0.63 12.87
N VAL A 41 -12.77 1.13 14.10
CA VAL A 41 -11.76 2.10 14.53
C VAL A 41 -10.44 1.36 14.72
N VAL A 42 -9.35 1.90 14.17
CA VAL A 42 -8.01 1.37 14.41
C VAL A 42 -7.42 2.05 15.63
N GLU A 43 -7.07 1.25 16.62
CA GLU A 43 -6.34 1.72 17.79
C GLU A 43 -4.84 1.75 17.51
N GLU A 44 -4.13 2.58 18.28
CA GLU A 44 -2.69 2.73 18.14
C GLU A 44 -1.95 1.39 18.28
N GLU A 45 -2.36 0.56 19.25
CA GLU A 45 -1.78 -0.76 19.50
C GLU A 45 -1.87 -1.67 18.27
N GLY A 46 -3.05 -1.70 17.63
CA GLY A 46 -3.31 -2.47 16.42
C GLY A 46 -2.53 -1.99 15.20
N SER A 47 -1.97 -0.77 15.22
CA SER A 47 -1.18 -0.22 14.12
C SER A 47 0.35 -0.40 14.29
N LYS A 48 0.82 -0.91 15.43
CA LYS A 48 2.26 -1.04 15.72
C LYS A 48 3.02 -1.91 14.72
N TRP A 49 2.35 -2.84 14.05
CA TRP A 49 2.97 -3.69 13.04
C TRP A 49 3.57 -2.88 11.88
N MET A 50 3.05 -1.68 11.57
CA MET A 50 3.60 -0.80 10.54
C MET A 50 5.04 -0.35 10.86
N ARG A 51 5.45 -0.40 12.14
CA ARG A 51 6.83 -0.09 12.55
C ARG A 51 7.84 -1.11 12.02
N LYS A 52 7.40 -2.31 11.65
CA LYS A 52 8.26 -3.37 11.10
C LYS A 52 8.94 -2.93 9.80
N PHE A 53 8.32 -2.03 9.03
CA PHE A 53 8.92 -1.48 7.82
C PHE A 53 10.16 -0.62 8.07
N ARG A 54 10.30 -0.05 9.27
CA ARG A 54 11.44 0.84 9.60
C ARG A 54 12.77 0.10 9.64
N THR A 55 12.77 -1.15 10.10
CA THR A 55 13.97 -1.96 10.30
C THR A 55 13.57 -3.42 10.51
N THR A 56 13.96 -4.29 9.59
CA THR A 56 13.91 -5.73 9.78
C THR A 56 15.31 -6.20 10.17
N LYS A 57 15.45 -6.82 11.34
CA LYS A 57 16.67 -7.58 11.68
C LYS A 57 16.52 -8.97 11.07
N LEU A 58 16.69 -9.06 9.76
CA LEU A 58 16.92 -10.34 9.10
C LEU A 58 18.43 -10.39 8.87
N ASP A 59 19.09 -11.35 9.51
CA ASP A 59 20.48 -11.74 9.23
C ASP A 59 21.61 -10.76 9.60
N GLY A 60 21.40 -9.93 10.63
CA GLY A 60 22.46 -9.08 11.18
C GLY A 60 22.70 -7.78 10.40
N SER A 61 22.09 -7.62 9.23
CA SER A 61 21.91 -6.32 8.57
C SER A 61 20.57 -5.70 9.03
N SER A 62 20.58 -4.40 9.33
CA SER A 62 19.38 -3.69 9.77
C SER A 62 18.81 -2.84 8.64
N LYS A 63 18.36 -3.49 7.54
CA LYS A 63 17.72 -2.77 6.42
C LYS A 63 16.20 -2.77 6.61
N GLY A 64 15.62 -1.58 6.61
CA GLY A 64 14.17 -1.36 6.52
C GLY A 64 13.79 -0.99 5.10
N SER A 65 12.49 -1.02 4.81
CA SER A 65 11.95 -0.72 3.49
C SER A 65 12.28 0.71 3.06
N ASP A 66 12.67 0.86 1.81
CA ASP A 66 13.00 2.12 1.15
C ASP A 66 11.72 2.81 0.68
N ILE A 67 10.78 2.05 0.13
CA ILE A 67 9.44 2.51 -0.22
C ILE A 67 8.41 1.66 0.52
N VAL A 68 7.40 2.33 1.09
CA VAL A 68 6.32 1.67 1.83
C VAL A 68 4.97 2.16 1.31
N LEU A 69 4.15 1.24 0.83
CA LEU A 69 2.75 1.47 0.54
C LEU A 69 1.89 0.85 1.63
N ILE A 70 1.08 1.65 2.29
CA ILE A 70 0.05 1.19 3.23
C ILE A 70 -1.30 1.65 2.70
N SER A 71 -2.20 0.71 2.48
CA SER A 71 -3.57 0.99 2.07
C SER A 71 -4.58 0.37 3.03
N GLY A 72 -5.65 1.10 3.29
CA GLY A 72 -6.79 0.63 4.06
C GLY A 72 -8.05 0.63 3.22
N GLN A 73 -8.93 -0.35 3.42
CA GLN A 73 -10.29 -0.34 2.87
C GLN A 73 -11.32 -0.34 3.99
N GLU A 74 -12.54 0.10 3.68
CA GLU A 74 -13.64 0.20 4.64
C GLU A 74 -13.24 1.00 5.89
N CYS A 75 -12.43 2.06 5.70
CA CYS A 75 -12.00 2.92 6.79
C CYS A 75 -13.14 3.77 7.36
N GLU A 76 -14.32 3.79 6.73
CA GLU A 76 -15.49 4.56 7.12
C GLU A 76 -16.80 3.83 6.80
N ASN A 77 -17.90 4.20 7.46
CA ASN A 77 -19.20 3.60 7.12
C ASN A 77 -19.62 4.03 5.73
N ILE A 78 -20.16 3.08 4.96
CA ILE A 78 -20.63 3.19 3.56
C ILE A 78 -21.74 4.24 3.34
N LYS A 79 -22.25 4.90 4.38
CA LYS A 79 -23.26 5.96 4.24
C LYS A 79 -22.73 7.12 3.36
N PRO A 80 -23.58 7.70 2.48
CA PRO A 80 -23.18 8.86 1.67
C PRO A 80 -22.68 10.01 2.55
N ARG A 81 -21.52 10.58 2.19
CA ARG A 81 -20.91 11.70 2.90
C ARG A 81 -20.37 12.73 1.91
N ARG A 82 -20.39 14.00 2.34
CA ARG A 82 -19.80 15.12 1.60
C ARG A 82 -18.36 15.42 2.01
N ALA A 83 -17.92 14.93 3.18
CA ALA A 83 -16.61 15.19 3.75
C ALA A 83 -15.95 13.89 4.23
N GLU A 84 -14.61 13.90 4.31
CA GLU A 84 -13.83 12.79 4.85
C GLU A 84 -14.21 12.51 6.31
N GLY A 85 -14.36 11.22 6.64
CA GLY A 85 -14.70 10.80 7.99
C GLY A 85 -13.53 10.86 8.98
N HIS A 86 -13.85 10.70 10.27
CA HIS A 86 -12.86 10.76 11.35
C HIS A 86 -11.90 9.57 11.36
N ARG A 87 -12.38 8.35 11.11
CA ARG A 87 -11.57 7.12 11.10
C ARG A 87 -10.61 7.07 9.92
N SER A 88 -11.01 7.54 8.74
CA SER A 88 -10.08 7.71 7.60
C SER A 88 -8.90 8.63 7.96
N ARG A 89 -9.21 9.81 8.55
CA ARG A 89 -8.18 10.75 9.00
C ARG A 89 -7.30 10.15 10.09
N GLU A 90 -7.88 9.41 11.02
CA GLU A 90 -7.12 8.77 12.10
C GLU A 90 -6.20 7.67 11.55
N TYR A 91 -6.68 6.84 10.62
CA TYR A 91 -5.85 5.84 9.95
C TYR A 91 -4.67 6.48 9.23
N ARG A 92 -4.89 7.60 8.51
CA ARG A 92 -3.81 8.40 7.91
C ARG A 92 -2.81 8.90 8.94
N ARG A 93 -3.26 9.41 10.09
CA ARG A 93 -2.40 9.86 11.18
C ARG A 93 -1.58 8.70 11.75
N LEU A 94 -2.19 7.53 11.92
CA LEU A 94 -1.50 6.33 12.41
C LEU A 94 -0.42 5.87 11.43
N MET A 95 -0.67 5.85 10.12
CA MET A 95 0.36 5.52 9.11
C MET A 95 1.60 6.42 9.27
N ILE A 96 1.39 7.73 9.32
CA ILE A 96 2.47 8.72 9.48
C ILE A 96 3.20 8.53 10.82
N LYS A 97 2.44 8.36 11.92
CA LYS A 97 2.98 8.16 13.27
C LYS A 97 3.80 6.87 13.36
N MET A 98 3.32 5.78 12.75
CA MET A 98 3.93 4.45 12.82
C MET A 98 5.09 4.25 11.85
N LEU A 99 5.25 5.08 10.82
CA LEU A 99 6.49 5.12 10.03
C LEU A 99 7.50 6.14 10.59
N GLY A 100 7.02 7.23 11.16
CA GLY A 100 7.84 8.22 11.86
C GLY A 100 8.69 9.10 10.93
N ARG A 101 9.56 9.94 11.53
CA ARG A 101 10.25 11.04 10.84
C ARG A 101 11.21 10.64 9.71
N ASN A 102 11.61 9.37 9.69
CA ASN A 102 12.54 8.83 8.69
C ASN A 102 11.85 8.53 7.36
N TYR A 103 10.52 8.51 7.34
CA TYR A 103 9.72 8.37 6.13
C TYR A 103 9.02 9.68 5.80
N VAL A 104 8.96 9.96 4.51
CA VAL A 104 8.30 11.13 3.92
C VAL A 104 7.13 10.61 3.09
N PRO A 105 5.91 11.11 3.29
CA PRO A 105 4.79 10.77 2.43
C PRO A 105 5.06 11.32 1.02
N LEU A 106 5.12 10.43 0.02
CA LEU A 106 5.15 10.81 -1.39
C LEU A 106 3.73 11.14 -1.88
N ALA A 107 2.76 10.32 -1.47
CA ALA A 107 1.36 10.50 -1.81
C ALA A 107 0.45 10.03 -0.68
N LEU A 108 -0.55 10.85 -0.36
CA LEU A 108 -1.66 10.50 0.53
C LEU A 108 -2.94 10.76 -0.24
N HIS A 109 -3.68 9.71 -0.57
CA HIS A 109 -4.88 9.81 -1.39
C HIS A 109 -6.03 9.00 -0.80
N SER A 110 -7.26 9.33 -1.18
CA SER A 110 -8.44 8.64 -0.68
C SER A 110 -9.53 8.57 -1.73
N LEU A 111 -10.20 7.42 -1.77
CA LEU A 111 -11.36 7.16 -2.63
C LEU A 111 -12.45 6.53 -1.78
N GLY A 112 -13.43 7.35 -1.37
CA GLY A 112 -14.46 6.95 -0.42
C GLY A 112 -13.90 6.35 0.87
N GLY A 113 -14.15 5.06 1.11
CA GLY A 113 -13.66 4.32 2.26
C GLY A 113 -12.24 3.75 2.11
N ILE A 114 -11.56 4.02 0.98
CA ILE A 114 -10.20 3.55 0.70
C ILE A 114 -9.21 4.65 1.06
N GLN A 115 -8.20 4.31 1.85
CA GLN A 115 -7.04 5.16 2.15
C GLN A 115 -5.81 4.60 1.45
N PHE A 116 -5.00 5.49 0.89
CA PHE A 116 -3.74 5.16 0.22
C PHE A 116 -2.65 6.05 0.80
N GLY A 117 -1.60 5.43 1.35
CA GLY A 117 -0.43 6.13 1.84
C GLY A 117 0.84 5.51 1.27
N LEU A 118 1.50 6.25 0.37
CA LEU A 118 2.79 5.91 -0.18
C LEU A 118 3.86 6.76 0.49
N PHE A 119 4.88 6.10 1.01
CA PHE A 119 5.96 6.71 1.78
C PHE A 119 7.31 6.28 1.23
N CYS A 120 8.25 7.20 1.26
CA CYS A 120 9.64 6.99 0.88
C CYS A 120 10.54 7.29 2.07
N LYS A 121 11.57 6.49 2.25
CA LYS A 121 12.61 6.75 3.23
C LYS A 121 13.34 8.04 2.86
N ARG A 122 13.64 8.88 3.86
CA ARG A 122 14.27 10.19 3.64
C ARG A 122 15.63 10.08 2.95
N SER A 123 16.37 8.99 3.18
CA SER A 123 17.70 8.78 2.61
C SER A 123 17.69 8.69 1.08
N ILE A 124 16.66 8.08 0.49
CA ILE A 124 16.58 7.87 -0.97
C ILE A 124 15.66 8.90 -1.64
N LEU A 125 15.08 9.84 -0.89
CA LEU A 125 14.10 10.80 -1.44
C LEU A 125 14.65 11.59 -2.64
N HIS A 126 15.96 11.82 -2.66
CA HIS A 126 16.66 12.52 -3.73
C HIS A 126 16.75 11.72 -5.04
N GLU A 127 16.49 10.41 -5.00
CA GLU A 127 16.45 9.51 -6.15
C GLU A 127 15.05 9.49 -6.80
N ILE A 128 14.02 9.97 -6.12
CA ILE A 128 12.65 10.03 -6.65
C ILE A 128 12.53 11.27 -7.54
N GLU A 129 12.36 11.06 -8.84
CA GLU A 129 12.16 12.11 -9.83
C GLU A 129 10.71 12.59 -9.83
N PHE A 130 9.76 11.65 -9.84
CA PHE A 130 8.35 11.99 -9.78
C PHE A 130 7.45 10.90 -9.21
N CYS A 131 6.30 11.32 -8.69
CA CYS A 131 5.23 10.44 -8.22
C CYS A 131 3.90 10.92 -8.82
N SER A 132 3.21 10.02 -9.54
CA SER A 132 1.88 10.27 -10.10
C SER A 132 0.85 9.34 -9.45
N VAL A 133 -0.33 9.87 -9.14
CA VAL A 133 -1.42 9.12 -8.50
C VAL A 133 -2.65 9.18 -9.38
N ALA A 134 -3.30 8.05 -9.57
CA ALA A 134 -4.57 7.95 -10.27
C ALA A 134 -5.54 7.08 -9.47
N ASP A 135 -6.83 7.37 -9.58
CA ASP A 135 -7.88 6.57 -8.98
C ASP A 135 -9.03 6.32 -9.94
N VAL A 136 -9.71 5.20 -9.74
CA VAL A 136 -10.86 4.78 -10.55
C VAL A 136 -11.97 4.35 -9.61
N ALA A 137 -13.08 5.09 -9.63
CA ALA A 137 -14.31 4.68 -8.99
C ALA A 137 -15.08 3.70 -9.87
N VAL A 138 -15.56 2.59 -9.28
CA VAL A 138 -16.37 1.58 -9.99
C VAL A 138 -17.79 1.44 -9.41
N GLY A 139 -18.20 2.39 -8.56
CA GLY A 139 -19.52 2.39 -7.93
C GLY A 139 -20.66 2.69 -8.91
N ILE A 140 -21.81 2.05 -8.70
CA ILE A 140 -23.01 2.30 -9.49
C ILE A 140 -23.50 3.74 -9.24
N GLY A 141 -23.70 4.48 -10.34
CA GLY A 141 -24.32 5.81 -10.34
C GLY A 141 -23.44 6.97 -9.87
N ASN A 142 -22.12 6.79 -9.69
CA ASN A 142 -21.21 7.83 -9.19
C ASN A 142 -21.58 8.37 -7.79
N VAL A 143 -22.48 7.70 -7.07
CA VAL A 143 -22.97 8.10 -5.73
C VAL A 143 -22.21 7.36 -4.62
N PHE A 144 -21.82 6.11 -4.87
CA PHE A 144 -21.11 5.27 -3.90
C PHE A 144 -19.66 5.06 -4.33
N HIS A 145 -18.77 5.94 -3.89
CA HIS A 145 -17.32 5.82 -4.08
C HIS A 145 -16.69 4.75 -3.16
N ASN A 146 -17.46 3.73 -2.75
CA ASN A 146 -17.01 2.70 -1.81
C ASN A 146 -16.25 1.55 -2.48
N LYS A 147 -16.21 1.52 -3.82
CA LYS A 147 -15.49 0.52 -4.61
C LYS A 147 -14.69 1.24 -5.70
N GLY A 148 -13.47 0.77 -5.90
CA GLY A 148 -12.54 1.36 -6.84
C GLY A 148 -11.10 0.94 -6.54
N ALA A 149 -10.17 1.64 -7.16
CA ALA A 149 -8.75 1.45 -6.95
C ALA A 149 -8.03 2.80 -6.92
N ILE A 150 -6.92 2.84 -6.19
CA ILE A 150 -5.95 3.93 -6.22
C ILE A 150 -4.62 3.30 -6.61
N GLY A 151 -3.94 3.87 -7.60
CA GLY A 151 -2.61 3.48 -8.03
C GLY A 151 -1.64 4.65 -7.96
N ALA A 152 -0.36 4.35 -7.75
CA ALA A 152 0.71 5.31 -7.90
C ALA A 152 1.79 4.75 -8.83
N PHE A 153 2.34 5.64 -9.64
CA PHE A 153 3.54 5.43 -10.43
C PHE A 153 4.66 6.27 -9.82
N VAL A 154 5.82 5.65 -9.59
CA VAL A 154 7.00 6.29 -9.01
C VAL A 154 8.17 6.02 -9.93
N GLN A 155 8.92 7.06 -10.28
CA GLN A 155 10.17 7.01 -11.02
C GLN A 155 11.23 7.81 -10.26
#